data_AF-A0A124H882-F1
#
_entry.id   AF-A0A124H882-F1
#
_cell.length_a   1.000
_cell.length_b   1.000
_cell.length_c   1.000
_cell.angle_alpha   90.00
_cell.angle_beta   90.00
_cell.angle_gamma   90.00
#
_symmetry.space_group_name_H-M   'P 1'
#
loop_
_entity.id
_entity.type
_entity.pdbx_description
1 polymer ?
#
loop_
_entity_poly.entity_id
_entity_poly.type
_entity_poly.pdbx_seq_one_letter_code
_entity_poly.pdbx_strand_id
1 'polypeptide(L)'
;MKIARMTRLIRRRSRAAVALHRLHHLWQQGEYEEVEAGARALEAQAARRRRRARGLAVEWHAKALATAAACAHGRGAQVLAELESLAAELKGATGSGRTLLLMVRNNHMMVLGHLGRYREAEAAGLDLLRELARLKHLASVWDIELCALGNLADALYDQARYEEAEAIARGNLPRAEGAALASLHCTLVRSLSGQGRHDEALTEARRFVPRWDRGQSGSLGLATAGALHGLGRLDEAEAAARQALTDCERFLHPDHPRIREVHTLLARITADEPPTPTAGEAAH
;
A
#
# COMPACT_ATOMS: atom_id res chain seq x y z
N MET A 1 30.56 -33.24 21.45
CA MET A 1 29.88 -32.87 20.17
C MET A 1 28.49 -32.19 20.33
N LYS A 2 27.68 -32.47 21.36
CA LYS A 2 26.33 -31.86 21.55
C LYS A 2 26.36 -30.37 21.93
N ILE A 3 27.30 -29.93 22.77
CA ILE A 3 27.40 -28.53 23.25
C ILE A 3 27.75 -27.56 22.10
N ALA A 4 28.76 -27.88 21.28
CA ALA A 4 29.11 -27.07 20.09
C ALA A 4 27.95 -26.95 19.08
N ARG A 5 27.10 -27.98 18.97
CA ARG A 5 25.90 -27.98 18.12
C ARG A 5 24.80 -27.08 18.70
N MET A 6 24.67 -27.06 20.03
CA MET A 6 23.72 -26.22 20.78
C MET A 6 24.13 -24.74 20.76
N THR A 7 25.40 -24.42 21.01
CA THR A 7 25.94 -23.05 20.93
C THR A 7 25.84 -22.48 19.51
N ARG A 8 26.09 -23.29 18.47
CA ARG A 8 25.85 -22.88 17.08
C ARG A 8 24.37 -22.66 16.79
N LEU A 9 23.46 -23.39 17.41
CA LEU A 9 22.02 -23.21 17.23
C LEU A 9 21.54 -21.90 17.87
N ILE A 10 22.03 -21.59 19.07
CA ILE A 10 21.73 -20.34 19.81
C ILE A 10 22.30 -19.12 19.08
N ARG A 11 23.56 -19.17 18.64
CA ARG A 11 24.21 -18.08 17.89
C ARG A 11 23.60 -17.85 16.50
N ARG A 12 22.92 -18.85 15.93
CA ARG A 12 22.17 -18.72 14.66
C ARG A 12 20.76 -18.18 14.87
N ARG A 13 20.12 -18.54 15.99
CA ARG A 13 18.84 -17.99 16.42
C ARG A 13 18.92 -16.47 16.58
N SER A 14 20.00 -15.98 17.20
CA SER A 14 20.24 -14.55 17.31
C SER A 14 20.43 -13.88 15.95
N ARG A 15 21.13 -14.51 14.99
CA ARG A 15 21.38 -13.90 13.67
C ARG A 15 20.12 -13.70 12.82
N ALA A 16 19.25 -14.70 12.72
CA ALA A 16 18.01 -14.54 11.92
C ALA A 16 17.04 -13.54 12.57
N ALA A 17 16.93 -13.54 13.90
CA ALA A 17 16.12 -12.56 14.63
C ALA A 17 16.68 -11.14 14.48
N VAL A 18 18.00 -10.97 14.57
CA VAL A 18 18.67 -9.67 14.35
C VAL A 18 18.48 -9.20 12.90
N ALA A 19 18.59 -10.11 11.92
CA ALA A 19 18.34 -9.77 10.52
C ALA A 19 16.91 -9.28 10.31
N LEU A 20 15.91 -10.03 10.79
CA LEU A 20 14.51 -9.59 10.73
C LEU A 20 14.31 -8.26 11.45
N HIS A 21 14.84 -8.08 12.65
CA HIS A 21 14.70 -6.81 13.38
C HIS A 21 15.30 -5.62 12.60
N ARG A 22 16.47 -5.78 11.99
CA ARG A 22 17.07 -4.77 11.10
C ARG A 22 16.17 -4.46 9.91
N LEU A 23 15.60 -5.48 9.27
CA LEU A 23 14.69 -5.28 8.14
C LEU A 23 13.41 -4.55 8.55
N HIS A 24 12.85 -4.84 9.74
CA HIS A 24 11.72 -4.08 10.26
C HIS A 24 12.09 -2.62 10.55
N HIS A 25 13.32 -2.35 11.01
CA HIS A 25 13.78 -0.96 11.18
C HIS A 25 13.85 -0.22 9.82
N LEU A 26 14.43 -0.86 8.80
CA LEU A 26 14.47 -0.30 7.44
C LEU A 26 13.06 -0.08 6.87
N TRP A 27 12.13 -0.98 7.17
CA TRP A 27 10.71 -0.82 6.82
C TRP A 27 10.12 0.46 7.42
N GLN A 28 10.37 0.72 8.71
CA GLN A 28 9.90 1.95 9.37
C GLN A 28 10.52 3.23 8.79
N GLN A 29 11.66 3.10 8.10
CA GLN A 29 12.31 4.20 7.37
C GLN A 29 11.82 4.34 5.92
N GLY A 30 10.99 3.41 5.45
CA GLY A 30 10.50 3.34 4.08
C GLY A 30 11.54 2.84 3.06
N GLU A 31 12.63 2.21 3.50
CA GLU A 31 13.67 1.67 2.62
C GLU A 31 13.23 0.32 2.00
N TYR A 32 12.09 0.32 1.31
CA TYR A 32 11.42 -0.92 0.89
C TYR A 32 12.25 -1.76 -0.08
N GLU A 33 13.05 -1.15 -0.95
CA GLU A 33 13.96 -1.88 -1.85
C GLU A 33 15.03 -2.66 -1.07
N GLU A 34 15.63 -2.03 -0.06
CA GLU A 34 16.60 -2.69 0.83
C GLU A 34 15.94 -3.79 1.66
N VAL A 35 14.72 -3.54 2.13
CA VAL A 35 13.93 -4.53 2.87
C VAL A 35 13.65 -5.73 1.98
N GLU A 36 13.19 -5.52 0.74
CA GLU A 36 12.93 -6.58 -0.23
C GLU A 36 14.21 -7.38 -0.45
N ALA A 37 15.30 -6.74 -0.87
CA ALA A 37 16.57 -7.42 -1.17
C ALA A 37 17.09 -8.21 0.04
N GLY A 38 17.05 -7.61 1.24
CA GLY A 38 17.49 -8.25 2.48
C GLY A 38 16.60 -9.41 2.90
N ALA A 39 15.28 -9.30 2.73
CA ALA A 39 14.33 -10.36 3.03
C ALA A 39 14.48 -11.53 2.04
N ARG A 40 14.67 -11.27 0.74
CA ARG A 40 15.00 -12.30 -0.28
C ARG A 40 16.30 -13.04 0.05
N ALA A 41 17.33 -12.32 0.49
CA ALA A 41 18.58 -12.94 0.92
C ALA A 41 18.39 -13.83 2.16
N LEU A 42 17.53 -13.43 3.10
CA LEU A 42 17.20 -14.23 4.28
C LEU A 42 16.37 -15.47 3.91
N GLU A 43 15.41 -15.34 3.00
CA GLU A 43 14.62 -16.43 2.43
C GLU A 43 15.52 -17.49 1.80
N ALA A 44 16.41 -17.10 0.87
CA ALA A 44 17.35 -18.03 0.22
C ALA A 44 18.25 -18.76 1.23
N GLN A 45 18.63 -18.07 2.31
CA GLN A 45 19.38 -18.66 3.41
C GLN A 45 18.54 -19.64 4.26
N ALA A 46 17.25 -19.38 4.45
CA ALA A 46 16.33 -20.24 5.19
C ALA A 46 15.95 -21.50 4.38
N ALA A 47 15.69 -21.35 3.07
CA ALA A 47 15.34 -22.43 2.15
C ALA A 47 16.42 -23.53 2.10
N ARG A 48 17.72 -23.16 2.10
CA ARG A 48 18.85 -24.11 2.22
C ARG A 48 18.83 -24.94 3.51
N ARG A 49 17.97 -24.58 4.47
CA ARG A 49 17.88 -25.14 5.83
C ARG A 49 16.46 -25.66 6.14
N ARG A 50 15.59 -25.76 5.14
CA ARG A 50 14.15 -26.11 5.21
C ARG A 50 13.85 -27.45 5.91
N ARG A 51 14.84 -28.33 6.08
CA ARG A 51 14.71 -29.62 6.80
C ARG A 51 14.29 -29.52 8.29
N ARG A 52 13.99 -28.33 8.80
CA ARG A 52 13.56 -28.10 10.19
C ARG A 52 12.34 -27.17 10.20
N ALA A 53 11.34 -27.45 11.04
CA ALA A 53 10.16 -26.60 11.22
C ALA A 53 10.49 -25.12 11.49
N ARG A 54 11.62 -24.83 12.16
CA ARG A 54 12.09 -23.46 12.41
C ARG A 54 12.66 -22.78 11.16
N GLY A 55 13.24 -23.53 10.23
CA GLY A 55 13.67 -23.00 8.94
C GLY A 55 12.46 -22.51 8.14
N LEU A 56 11.38 -23.29 8.15
CA LEU A 56 10.12 -22.96 7.51
C LEU A 56 9.47 -21.68 8.08
N ALA A 57 9.46 -21.51 9.41
CA ALA A 57 8.93 -20.29 10.01
C ALA A 57 9.72 -19.03 9.59
N VAL A 58 11.06 -19.08 9.56
CA VAL A 58 11.89 -17.95 9.11
C VAL A 58 11.70 -17.69 7.61
N GLU A 59 11.58 -18.74 6.81
CA GLU A 59 11.30 -18.68 5.37
C GLU A 59 9.98 -17.96 5.10
N TRP A 60 8.89 -18.33 5.79
CA TRP A 60 7.60 -17.65 5.67
C TRP A 60 7.65 -16.18 6.08
N HIS A 61 8.31 -15.83 7.19
CA HIS A 61 8.45 -14.42 7.60
C HIS A 61 9.25 -13.63 6.57
N ALA A 62 10.34 -14.20 6.05
CA ALA A 62 11.16 -13.53 5.04
C ALA A 62 10.40 -13.34 3.72
N LYS A 63 9.67 -14.35 3.25
CA LYS A 63 8.86 -14.27 2.02
C LYS A 63 7.70 -13.28 2.18
N ALA A 64 7.01 -13.28 3.32
CA ALA A 64 5.96 -12.31 3.62
C ALA A 64 6.51 -10.86 3.65
N LEU A 65 7.67 -10.64 4.27
CA LEU A 65 8.29 -9.32 4.32
C LEU A 65 8.78 -8.86 2.95
N ALA A 66 9.38 -9.75 2.17
CA ALA A 66 9.86 -9.43 0.81
C ALA A 66 8.70 -9.05 -0.11
N THR A 67 7.62 -9.84 -0.09
CA THR A 67 6.42 -9.57 -0.91
C THR A 67 5.70 -8.30 -0.44
N ALA A 68 5.60 -8.05 0.87
CA ALA A 68 5.07 -6.80 1.40
C ALA A 68 5.87 -5.58 0.94
N ALA A 69 7.20 -5.67 0.98
CA ALA A 69 8.07 -4.57 0.57
C ALA A 69 7.94 -4.30 -0.93
N ALA A 70 7.97 -5.34 -1.75
CA ALA A 70 7.72 -5.23 -3.19
C ALA A 70 6.38 -4.55 -3.48
N CYS A 71 5.32 -4.89 -2.75
CA CYS A 71 4.02 -4.25 -2.91
C CYS A 71 4.04 -2.77 -2.51
N ALA A 72 4.70 -2.41 -1.40
CA ALA A 72 4.74 -1.06 -0.86
C ALA A 72 5.43 -0.04 -1.78
N HIS A 73 6.43 -0.46 -2.56
CA HIS A 73 7.12 0.42 -3.51
C HIS A 73 6.64 0.26 -4.95
N GLY A 74 5.64 -0.58 -5.24
CA GLY A 74 4.96 -0.62 -6.55
C GLY A 74 5.25 -1.83 -7.42
N ARG A 75 6.00 -2.82 -6.94
CA ARG A 75 6.25 -4.11 -7.62
C ARG A 75 5.26 -5.23 -7.27
N GLY A 76 4.04 -4.85 -6.92
CA GLY A 76 2.99 -5.78 -6.50
C GLY A 76 2.62 -6.82 -7.56
N ALA A 77 2.52 -6.40 -8.82
CA ALA A 77 2.15 -7.28 -9.94
C ALA A 77 3.15 -8.45 -10.11
N GLN A 78 4.44 -8.17 -9.95
CA GLN A 78 5.52 -9.14 -10.11
C GLN A 78 5.53 -10.20 -8.99
N VAL A 79 4.96 -9.90 -7.83
CA VAL A 79 4.91 -10.81 -6.68
C VAL A 79 3.53 -11.44 -6.46
N LEU A 80 2.55 -11.21 -7.34
CA LEU A 80 1.18 -11.69 -7.17
C LEU A 80 1.11 -13.23 -7.01
N ALA A 81 1.74 -13.97 -7.93
CA ALA A 81 1.77 -15.44 -7.86
C ALA A 81 2.49 -15.94 -6.59
N GLU A 82 3.46 -15.18 -6.09
CA GLU A 82 4.15 -15.52 -4.83
C GLU A 82 3.26 -15.31 -3.61
N LEU A 83 2.45 -14.24 -3.60
CA LEU A 83 1.45 -13.98 -2.56
C LEU A 83 0.40 -15.11 -2.52
N GLU A 84 -0.11 -15.53 -3.68
CA GLU A 84 -1.07 -16.63 -3.81
C GLU A 84 -0.48 -17.95 -3.29
N SER A 85 0.74 -18.28 -3.73
CA SER A 85 1.47 -19.47 -3.26
C SER A 85 1.70 -19.43 -1.76
N LEU A 86 2.14 -18.29 -1.20
CA LEU A 86 2.42 -18.16 0.22
C LEU A 86 1.13 -18.21 1.06
N ALA A 87 0.03 -17.63 0.58
CA ALA A 87 -1.27 -17.75 1.22
C ALA A 87 -1.74 -19.21 1.29
N ALA A 88 -1.54 -19.99 0.22
CA ALA A 88 -1.83 -21.42 0.21
C ALA A 88 -0.96 -22.21 1.20
N GLU A 89 0.34 -21.90 1.29
CA GLU A 89 1.26 -22.53 2.25
C GLU A 89 0.92 -22.21 3.71
N LEU A 90 0.47 -20.99 3.99
CA LEU A 90 0.09 -20.54 5.33
C LEU A 90 -1.34 -20.96 5.72
N LYS A 91 -2.09 -21.61 4.82
CA LYS A 91 -3.45 -22.07 5.09
C LYS A 91 -3.45 -23.08 6.23
N GLY A 92 -4.19 -22.78 7.30
CA GLY A 92 -4.24 -23.63 8.51
C GLY A 92 -3.08 -23.42 9.49
N ALA A 93 -2.15 -22.50 9.20
CA ALA A 93 -1.12 -22.10 10.16
C ALA A 93 -1.75 -21.41 11.38
N THR A 94 -1.13 -21.59 12.54
CA THR A 94 -1.58 -21.01 13.82
C THR A 94 -0.55 -20.00 14.35
N GLY A 95 -0.94 -19.21 15.35
CA GLY A 95 -0.08 -18.19 15.95
C GLY A 95 0.43 -17.19 14.91
N SER A 96 1.75 -16.95 14.87
CA SER A 96 2.37 -16.00 13.93
C SER A 96 2.14 -16.35 12.46
N GLY A 97 2.02 -17.64 12.13
CA GLY A 97 1.69 -18.06 10.76
C GLY A 97 0.32 -17.57 10.30
N ARG A 98 -0.66 -17.50 11.23
CA ARG A 98 -1.97 -16.92 10.93
C ARG A 98 -1.90 -15.42 10.70
N THR A 99 -1.11 -14.70 11.51
CA THR A 99 -0.90 -13.26 11.31
C THR A 99 -0.24 -12.98 9.96
N LEU A 100 0.75 -13.79 9.56
CA LEU A 100 1.37 -13.69 8.23
C LEU A 100 0.36 -13.94 7.11
N LEU A 101 -0.54 -14.92 7.26
CA LEU A 101 -1.58 -15.18 6.26
C LEU A 101 -2.46 -13.94 6.04
N LEU A 102 -2.90 -13.29 7.12
CA LEU A 102 -3.74 -12.09 7.04
C LEU A 102 -3.01 -10.94 6.33
N MET A 103 -1.73 -10.74 6.63
CA MET A 103 -0.89 -9.73 5.95
C MET A 103 -0.72 -10.03 4.45
N VAL A 104 -0.41 -11.28 4.11
CA VAL A 104 -0.26 -11.71 2.71
C VAL A 104 -1.57 -11.52 1.94
N ARG A 105 -2.72 -11.85 2.55
CA ARG A 105 -4.05 -11.64 1.96
C ARG A 105 -4.38 -10.16 1.78
N ASN A 106 -4.01 -9.30 2.72
CA ASN A 106 -4.15 -7.85 2.59
C ASN A 106 -3.34 -7.31 1.41
N ASN A 107 -2.08 -7.72 1.28
CA ASN A 107 -1.23 -7.31 0.17
C ASN A 107 -1.76 -7.82 -1.17
N HIS A 108 -2.24 -9.06 -1.20
CA HIS A 108 -2.90 -9.63 -2.39
C HIS A 108 -4.11 -8.78 -2.83
N MET A 109 -4.98 -8.39 -1.90
CA MET A 109 -6.10 -7.49 -2.20
C MET A 109 -5.63 -6.15 -2.79
N MET A 110 -4.62 -5.52 -2.19
CA MET A 110 -4.05 -4.27 -2.70
C MET A 110 -3.54 -4.42 -4.14
N VAL A 111 -2.82 -5.53 -4.42
CA VAL A 111 -2.32 -5.81 -5.78
C VAL A 111 -3.47 -6.05 -6.76
N LEU A 112 -4.55 -6.73 -6.37
CA LEU A 112 -5.74 -6.86 -7.22
C LEU A 112 -6.33 -5.50 -7.61
N GLY A 113 -6.43 -4.57 -6.64
CA GLY A 113 -6.88 -3.20 -6.89
C GLY A 113 -5.96 -2.47 -7.87
N HIS A 114 -4.65 -2.51 -7.64
CA HIS A 114 -3.64 -1.93 -8.53
C HIS A 114 -3.69 -2.45 -9.97
N LEU A 115 -4.13 -3.70 -10.16
CA LEU A 115 -4.31 -4.34 -11.46
C LEU A 115 -5.68 -4.08 -12.10
N GLY A 116 -6.54 -3.29 -11.49
CA GLY A 116 -7.90 -3.01 -11.99
C GLY A 116 -8.93 -4.12 -11.70
N ARG A 117 -8.57 -5.13 -10.90
CA ARG A 117 -9.45 -6.26 -10.54
C ARG A 117 -10.29 -5.91 -9.30
N TYR A 118 -11.01 -4.79 -9.36
CA TYR A 118 -11.64 -4.15 -8.20
C TYR A 118 -12.68 -5.03 -7.49
N ARG A 119 -13.53 -5.74 -8.25
CA ARG A 119 -14.51 -6.68 -7.66
C ARG A 119 -13.87 -7.84 -6.92
N GLU A 120 -12.73 -8.33 -7.42
CA GLU A 120 -11.98 -9.39 -6.75
C GLU A 120 -11.28 -8.86 -5.49
N ALA A 121 -10.74 -7.64 -5.56
CA ALA A 121 -10.18 -6.95 -4.40
C ALA A 121 -11.25 -6.76 -3.31
N GLU A 122 -12.44 -6.27 -3.67
CA GLU A 122 -13.58 -6.11 -2.76
C GLU A 122 -13.96 -7.46 -2.11
N ALA A 123 -14.15 -8.51 -2.91
CA ALA A 123 -14.50 -9.83 -2.40
C ALA A 123 -13.43 -10.38 -1.43
N ALA A 124 -12.15 -10.21 -1.78
CA ALA A 124 -11.03 -10.61 -0.93
C ALA A 124 -10.98 -9.82 0.39
N GLY A 125 -11.22 -8.51 0.33
CA GLY A 125 -11.26 -7.62 1.50
C GLY A 125 -12.39 -7.94 2.45
N LEU A 126 -13.60 -8.14 1.93
CA LEU A 126 -14.75 -8.55 2.73
C LEU A 126 -14.53 -9.91 3.39
N ASP A 127 -13.93 -10.87 2.70
CA ASP A 127 -13.60 -12.18 3.30
C ASP A 127 -12.52 -12.06 4.39
N LEU A 128 -11.48 -11.25 4.16
CA LEU A 128 -10.43 -10.98 5.14
C LEU A 128 -11.01 -10.32 6.42
N LEU A 129 -11.87 -9.31 6.27
CA LEU A 129 -12.51 -8.61 7.38
C LEU A 129 -13.45 -9.55 8.16
N ARG A 130 -14.20 -10.43 7.49
CA ARG A 130 -15.01 -11.47 8.16
C ARG A 130 -14.14 -12.43 8.98
N GLU A 131 -12.95 -12.77 8.49
CA GLU A 131 -12.01 -13.61 9.25
C GLU A 131 -11.46 -12.85 10.46
N LEU A 132 -11.02 -11.61 10.28
CA LEU A 132 -10.52 -10.74 11.36
C LEU A 132 -11.55 -10.56 12.48
N ALA A 133 -12.83 -10.37 12.15
CA ALA A 133 -13.91 -10.24 13.12
C ALA A 133 -14.10 -11.47 14.02
N ARG A 134 -13.60 -12.65 13.61
CA ARG A 134 -13.67 -13.89 14.40
C ARG A 134 -12.46 -14.07 15.34
N LEU A 135 -11.47 -13.17 15.30
CA LEU A 135 -10.29 -13.24 16.14
C LEU A 135 -10.54 -12.58 17.50
N LYS A 136 -10.34 -13.35 18.58
CA LYS A 136 -10.57 -12.90 19.97
C LYS A 136 -9.57 -11.87 20.49
N HIS A 137 -8.47 -11.60 19.78
CA HIS A 137 -7.38 -10.71 20.21
C HIS A 137 -7.06 -9.63 19.17
N LEU A 138 -8.03 -8.73 18.95
CA LEU A 138 -7.95 -7.66 17.94
C LEU A 138 -6.73 -6.75 18.08
N ALA A 139 -6.22 -6.50 19.29
CA ALA A 139 -5.07 -5.61 19.50
C ALA A 139 -3.82 -6.00 18.70
N SER A 140 -3.66 -7.28 18.33
CA SER A 140 -2.52 -7.76 17.52
C SER A 140 -2.73 -7.70 16.00
N VAL A 141 -3.96 -7.46 15.55
CA VAL A 141 -4.37 -7.51 14.14
C VAL A 141 -5.13 -6.27 13.68
N TRP A 142 -5.33 -5.30 14.57
CA TRP A 142 -6.04 -4.04 14.29
C TRP A 142 -5.41 -3.25 13.16
N ASP A 143 -4.07 -3.19 13.11
CA ASP A 143 -3.36 -2.54 12.02
C ASP A 143 -3.66 -3.21 10.67
N ILE A 144 -3.80 -4.53 10.66
CA ILE A 144 -4.17 -5.29 9.45
C ILE A 144 -5.61 -4.99 9.06
N GLU A 145 -6.51 -4.88 10.03
CA GLU A 145 -7.91 -4.51 9.79
C GLU A 145 -8.02 -3.11 9.17
N LEU A 146 -7.30 -2.12 9.69
CA LEU A 146 -7.31 -0.77 9.15
C LEU A 146 -6.71 -0.70 7.74
N CYS A 147 -5.60 -1.38 7.48
CA CYS A 147 -5.05 -1.52 6.12
C CYS A 147 -6.06 -2.20 5.19
N ALA A 148 -6.77 -3.22 5.67
CA ALA A 148 -7.76 -3.92 4.87
C ALA A 148 -8.97 -3.04 4.54
N LEU A 149 -9.40 -2.20 5.48
CA LEU A 149 -10.47 -1.22 5.26
C LEU A 149 -10.06 -0.12 4.29
N GLY A 150 -8.83 0.40 4.38
CA GLY A 150 -8.32 1.37 3.40
C GLY A 150 -8.30 0.82 1.98
N ASN A 151 -7.74 -0.38 1.81
CA ASN A 151 -7.71 -1.07 0.50
C ASN A 151 -9.12 -1.42 -0.02
N LEU A 152 -10.06 -1.80 0.87
CA LEU A 152 -11.45 -2.02 0.48
C LEU A 152 -12.11 -0.71 0.03
N ALA A 153 -11.87 0.39 0.74
CA ALA A 153 -12.39 1.69 0.37
C ALA A 153 -11.83 2.18 -0.97
N ASP A 154 -10.54 1.94 -1.26
CA ASP A 154 -9.95 2.22 -2.57
C ASP A 154 -10.60 1.36 -3.68
N ALA A 155 -10.83 0.06 -3.44
CA ALA A 155 -11.52 -0.80 -4.40
C ALA A 155 -12.99 -0.40 -4.64
N LEU A 156 -13.66 0.19 -3.66
CA LEU A 156 -15.01 0.75 -3.81
C LEU A 156 -14.97 2.07 -4.58
N TYR A 157 -14.00 2.94 -4.28
CA TYR A 157 -13.76 4.19 -5.00
C TYR A 157 -13.55 3.93 -6.50
N ASP A 158 -12.69 2.97 -6.85
CA ASP A 158 -12.39 2.64 -8.24
C ASP A 158 -13.59 1.99 -8.98
N GLN A 159 -14.60 1.54 -8.25
CA GLN A 159 -15.90 1.11 -8.77
C GLN A 159 -16.95 2.25 -8.82
N ALA A 160 -16.53 3.49 -8.59
CA ALA A 160 -17.38 4.67 -8.49
C ALA A 160 -18.43 4.62 -7.35
N ARG A 161 -18.18 3.80 -6.31
CA ARG A 161 -19.03 3.71 -5.10
C ARG A 161 -18.49 4.64 -4.02
N TYR A 162 -18.53 5.94 -4.31
CA TYR A 162 -17.82 6.96 -3.55
C TYR A 162 -18.39 7.18 -2.14
N GLU A 163 -19.70 7.07 -1.94
CA GLU A 163 -20.35 7.23 -0.65
C GLU A 163 -19.96 6.11 0.32
N GLU A 164 -19.81 4.88 -0.17
CA GLU A 164 -19.39 3.74 0.63
C GLU A 164 -17.92 3.82 1.01
N ALA A 165 -17.06 4.25 0.08
CA ALA A 165 -15.65 4.52 0.34
C ALA A 165 -15.48 5.64 1.39
N GLU A 166 -16.25 6.73 1.30
CA GLU A 166 -16.28 7.80 2.31
C GLU A 166 -16.73 7.28 3.67
N ALA A 167 -17.79 6.47 3.72
CA ALA A 167 -18.31 5.91 4.97
C ALA A 167 -17.26 5.06 5.69
N ILE A 168 -16.52 4.23 4.95
CA ILE A 168 -15.39 3.47 5.51
C ILE A 168 -14.30 4.42 6.00
N ALA A 169 -13.90 5.42 5.20
CA ALA A 169 -12.85 6.34 5.60
C ALA A 169 -13.22 7.09 6.89
N ARG A 170 -14.36 7.80 6.91
CA ARG A 170 -14.81 8.58 8.09
C ARG A 170 -15.00 7.71 9.33
N GLY A 171 -15.58 6.52 9.17
CA GLY A 171 -15.85 5.61 10.30
C GLY A 171 -14.58 5.09 10.99
N ASN A 172 -13.44 5.13 10.31
CA ASN A 172 -12.20 4.52 10.80
C ASN A 172 -11.05 5.52 11.01
N LEU A 173 -11.15 6.74 10.51
CA LEU A 173 -10.15 7.80 10.76
C LEU A 173 -9.85 8.03 12.26
N PRO A 174 -10.83 8.09 13.19
CA PRO A 174 -10.55 8.37 14.61
C PRO A 174 -9.68 7.34 15.32
N ARG A 175 -9.51 6.14 14.73
CA ARG A 175 -8.76 5.02 15.31
C ARG A 175 -7.53 4.63 14.49
N ALA A 176 -7.25 5.36 13.42
CA ALA A 176 -6.18 5.07 12.48
C ALA A 176 -4.89 5.82 12.84
N GLU A 177 -3.74 5.17 12.62
CA GLU A 177 -2.42 5.75 12.83
C GLU A 177 -1.48 5.42 11.66
N GLY A 178 -0.38 6.16 11.53
CA GLY A 178 0.68 5.89 10.56
C GLY A 178 0.19 5.80 9.11
N ALA A 179 0.61 4.75 8.41
CA ALA A 179 0.27 4.54 7.00
C ALA A 179 -1.23 4.35 6.75
N ALA A 180 -1.95 3.71 7.68
CA ALA A 180 -3.39 3.50 7.55
C ALA A 180 -4.16 4.84 7.64
N LEU A 181 -3.73 5.74 8.53
CA LEU A 181 -4.28 7.09 8.61
C LEU A 181 -4.08 7.86 7.30
N ALA A 182 -2.88 7.80 6.73
CA ALA A 182 -2.57 8.44 5.45
C ALA A 182 -3.39 7.85 4.29
N SER A 183 -3.55 6.53 4.23
CA SER A 183 -4.42 5.87 3.24
C SER A 183 -5.87 6.33 3.37
N LEU A 184 -6.48 6.19 4.55
CA LEU A 184 -7.89 6.55 4.76
C LEU A 184 -8.17 8.03 4.49
N HIS A 185 -7.28 8.96 4.86
CA HIS A 185 -7.44 10.37 4.50
C HIS A 185 -7.37 10.60 3.00
N CYS A 186 -6.44 9.96 2.28
CA CYS A 186 -6.37 10.08 0.82
C CYS A 186 -7.63 9.53 0.16
N THR A 187 -8.15 8.38 0.63
CA THR A 187 -9.41 7.81 0.15
C THR A 187 -10.59 8.73 0.44
N LEU A 188 -10.64 9.39 1.60
CA LEU A 188 -11.67 10.37 1.92
C LEU A 188 -11.66 11.55 0.92
N VAL A 189 -10.49 12.16 0.70
CA VAL A 189 -10.35 13.28 -0.26
C VAL A 189 -10.76 12.85 -1.66
N ARG A 190 -10.28 11.69 -2.13
CA ARG A 190 -10.66 11.13 -3.44
C ARG A 190 -12.17 10.90 -3.53
N SER A 191 -12.77 10.29 -2.52
CA SER A 191 -14.20 9.96 -2.50
C SER A 191 -15.10 11.20 -2.47
N LEU A 192 -14.75 12.22 -1.68
CA LEU A 192 -15.43 13.53 -1.69
C LEU A 192 -15.38 14.16 -3.10
N SER A 193 -14.20 14.14 -3.73
CA SER A 193 -14.04 14.65 -5.09
C SER A 193 -14.85 13.85 -6.11
N GLY A 194 -14.89 12.53 -5.99
CA GLY A 194 -15.71 11.66 -6.86
C GLY A 194 -17.21 11.94 -6.78
N GLN A 195 -17.69 12.44 -5.64
CA GLN A 195 -19.08 12.90 -5.46
C GLN A 195 -19.32 14.34 -5.97
N GLY A 196 -18.32 15.00 -6.57
CA GLY A 196 -18.40 16.41 -6.98
C GLY A 196 -18.24 17.41 -5.83
N ARG A 197 -17.97 16.95 -4.59
CA ARG A 197 -17.76 17.81 -3.40
C ARG A 197 -16.31 18.29 -3.34
N HIS A 198 -15.84 18.94 -4.41
CA HIS A 198 -14.44 19.29 -4.59
C HIS A 198 -13.91 20.30 -3.55
N ASP A 199 -14.69 21.32 -3.19
CA ASP A 199 -14.28 22.29 -2.15
C ASP A 199 -14.12 21.64 -0.77
N GLU A 200 -14.98 20.68 -0.44
CA GLU A 200 -14.87 19.91 0.79
C GLU A 200 -13.62 19.01 0.76
N ALA A 201 -13.37 18.35 -0.39
CA ALA A 201 -12.16 17.56 -0.59
C ALA A 201 -10.88 18.39 -0.39
N LEU A 202 -10.80 19.61 -0.94
CA LEU A 202 -9.66 20.52 -0.75
C LEU A 202 -9.54 21.05 0.67
N THR A 203 -10.66 21.25 1.36
CA THR A 203 -10.66 21.62 2.78
C THR A 203 -10.11 20.50 3.64
N GLU A 204 -10.53 19.27 3.37
CA GLU A 204 -10.04 18.08 4.07
C GLU A 204 -8.55 17.82 3.78
N ALA A 205 -8.13 17.93 2.51
CA ALA A 205 -6.73 17.77 2.13
C ALA A 205 -5.80 18.76 2.85
N ARG A 206 -6.25 20.00 3.10
CA ARG A 206 -5.48 21.02 3.84
C ARG A 206 -5.38 20.75 5.34
N ARG A 207 -6.31 20.00 5.93
CA ARG A 207 -6.31 19.64 7.35
C ARG A 207 -5.35 18.50 7.66
N PHE A 208 -5.02 17.69 6.66
CA PHE A 208 -4.19 16.53 6.80
C PHE A 208 -2.78 16.77 6.23
N VAL A 209 -1.79 16.81 7.11
CA VAL A 209 -0.38 16.76 6.71
C VAL A 209 0.11 15.33 6.97
N PRO A 210 0.33 14.51 5.94
CA PRO A 210 0.79 13.14 6.14
C PRO A 210 2.12 13.16 6.90
N ARG A 211 2.18 12.42 8.01
CA ARG A 211 3.45 12.06 8.62
C ARG A 211 4.18 11.18 7.60
N TRP A 212 5.46 11.47 7.38
CA TRP A 212 6.30 10.85 6.35
C TRP A 212 6.07 9.34 6.20
N ASP A 213 5.54 8.93 5.05
CA ASP A 213 5.42 7.53 4.60
C ASP A 213 5.76 7.48 3.10
N ARG A 214 6.77 6.68 2.75
CA ARG A 214 7.26 6.60 1.37
C ARG A 214 6.26 5.89 0.44
N GLY A 215 5.50 4.92 0.96
CA GLY A 215 4.49 4.19 0.19
C GLY A 215 3.32 5.10 -0.23
N GLN A 216 3.01 6.13 0.56
CA GLN A 216 1.96 7.11 0.31
C GLN A 216 2.44 8.37 -0.42
N SER A 217 3.69 8.41 -0.88
CA SER A 217 4.24 9.59 -1.60
C SER A 217 3.41 9.94 -2.84
N GLY A 218 3.10 11.22 -2.99
CA GLY A 218 2.24 11.75 -4.06
C GLY A 218 0.74 11.42 -3.95
N SER A 219 0.29 10.59 -3.01
CA SER A 219 -1.12 10.17 -2.93
C SER A 219 -2.09 11.33 -2.66
N LEU A 220 -1.79 12.14 -1.64
CA LEU A 220 -2.61 13.31 -1.30
C LEU A 220 -2.54 14.39 -2.39
N GLY A 221 -1.37 14.58 -3.01
CA GLY A 221 -1.18 15.52 -4.11
C GLY A 221 -2.01 15.13 -5.32
N LEU A 222 -2.04 13.85 -5.69
CA LEU A 222 -2.90 13.32 -6.75
C LEU A 222 -4.39 13.54 -6.44
N ALA A 223 -4.83 13.24 -5.22
CA ALA A 223 -6.20 13.46 -4.79
C ALA A 223 -6.60 14.95 -4.86
N THR A 224 -5.69 15.83 -4.44
CA THR A 224 -5.86 17.29 -4.49
C THR A 224 -5.94 17.79 -5.93
N ALA A 225 -5.05 17.32 -6.80
CA ALA A 225 -5.06 17.66 -8.23
C ALA A 225 -6.39 17.23 -8.89
N GLY A 226 -6.91 16.05 -8.56
CA GLY A 226 -8.21 15.60 -9.06
C GLY A 226 -9.37 16.50 -8.62
N ALA A 227 -9.35 17.00 -7.37
CA ALA A 227 -10.37 17.95 -6.90
C ALA A 227 -10.24 19.34 -7.56
N LEU A 228 -9.02 19.83 -7.78
CA LEU A 228 -8.77 21.08 -8.51
C LEU A 228 -9.23 20.98 -9.96
N HIS A 229 -8.95 19.85 -10.62
CA HIS A 229 -9.42 19.58 -11.98
C HIS A 229 -10.95 19.58 -12.05
N GLY A 230 -11.64 18.94 -11.10
CA GLY A 230 -13.10 18.96 -11.02
C GLY A 230 -13.72 20.36 -10.82
N LEU A 231 -12.97 21.30 -10.24
CA LEU A 231 -13.36 22.72 -10.13
C LEU A 231 -13.01 23.55 -11.37
N GLY A 232 -12.36 22.97 -12.38
CA GLY A 232 -11.85 23.71 -13.55
C GLY A 232 -10.64 24.59 -13.26
N ARG A 233 -9.97 24.40 -12.10
CA ARG A 233 -8.76 25.15 -11.72
C ARG A 233 -7.53 24.48 -12.34
N LEU A 234 -7.44 24.51 -13.67
CA LEU A 234 -6.52 23.69 -14.46
C LEU A 234 -5.03 23.92 -14.11
N ASP A 235 -4.58 25.18 -14.06
CA ASP A 235 -3.18 25.52 -13.71
C ASP A 235 -2.77 24.97 -12.33
N GLU A 236 -3.66 25.09 -11.34
CA GLU A 236 -3.40 24.58 -10.00
C GLU A 236 -3.44 23.04 -9.95
N ALA A 237 -4.35 22.44 -10.72
CA ALA A 237 -4.44 20.99 -10.85
C ALA A 237 -3.17 20.42 -11.49
N GLU A 238 -2.66 21.06 -12.55
CA GLU A 238 -1.44 20.65 -13.22
C GLU A 238 -0.22 20.76 -12.29
N ALA A 239 -0.09 21.89 -11.60
CA ALA A 239 0.99 22.10 -10.62
C ALA A 239 0.96 21.04 -9.50
N ALA A 240 -0.22 20.76 -8.95
CA ALA A 240 -0.39 19.74 -7.92
C ALA A 240 -0.07 18.32 -8.45
N ALA A 241 -0.49 18.00 -9.67
CA ALA A 241 -0.21 16.71 -10.30
C ALA A 241 1.28 16.53 -10.61
N ARG A 242 1.98 17.56 -11.09
CA ARG A 242 3.44 17.53 -11.33
C ARG A 242 4.23 17.38 -10.03
N GLN A 243 3.81 18.05 -8.96
CA GLN A 243 4.41 17.83 -7.64
C GLN A 243 4.17 16.41 -7.14
N ALA A 244 2.94 15.88 -7.28
CA ALA A 244 2.62 14.51 -6.93
C ALA A 244 3.46 13.49 -7.70
N LEU A 245 3.72 13.73 -8.99
CA LEU A 245 4.62 12.91 -9.81
C LEU A 245 6.05 12.93 -9.26
N THR A 246 6.57 14.12 -8.97
CA THR A 246 7.92 14.30 -8.41
C THR A 246 8.08 13.56 -7.07
N ASP A 247 7.05 13.63 -6.21
CA ASP A 247 7.04 12.90 -4.94
C ASP A 247 6.98 11.38 -5.15
N CYS A 248 6.22 10.91 -6.14
CA CYS A 248 6.19 9.49 -6.51
C CYS A 248 7.55 9.01 -7.02
N GLU A 249 8.14 9.70 -8.00
CA GLU A 249 9.41 9.31 -8.64
C GLU A 249 10.60 9.29 -7.66
N ARG A 250 10.50 10.04 -6.56
CA ARG A 250 11.53 10.08 -5.54
C ARG A 250 11.64 8.78 -4.72
N PHE A 251 10.54 8.04 -4.54
CA PHE A 251 10.47 6.93 -3.58
C PHE A 251 9.80 5.66 -4.08
N LEU A 252 8.98 5.76 -5.12
CA LEU A 252 8.23 4.64 -5.67
C LEU A 252 8.95 4.09 -6.89
N HIS A 253 8.83 2.78 -7.10
CA HIS A 253 9.29 2.14 -8.31
C HIS A 253 8.56 2.72 -9.53
N PRO A 254 9.22 2.83 -10.71
CA PRO A 254 8.60 3.39 -11.92
C PRO A 254 7.29 2.72 -12.35
N ASP A 255 7.13 1.43 -12.06
CA ASP A 255 5.90 0.66 -12.34
C ASP A 255 4.77 0.91 -11.32
N HIS A 256 4.96 1.80 -10.33
CA HIS A 256 3.94 2.04 -9.31
C HIS A 256 2.64 2.58 -9.93
N PRO A 257 1.46 1.99 -9.65
CA PRO A 257 0.18 2.37 -10.28
C PRO A 257 -0.15 3.87 -10.18
N ARG A 258 0.19 4.48 -9.05
CA ARG A 258 0.02 5.93 -8.83
C ARG A 258 0.73 6.81 -9.86
N ILE A 259 1.91 6.42 -10.36
CA ILE A 259 2.62 7.18 -11.41
C ILE A 259 1.77 7.19 -12.69
N ARG A 260 1.21 6.04 -13.07
CA ARG A 260 0.28 5.94 -14.19
C ARG A 260 -1.02 6.75 -13.98
N GLU A 261 -1.56 6.75 -12.76
CA GLU A 261 -2.73 7.58 -12.41
C GLU A 261 -2.42 9.07 -12.57
N VAL A 262 -1.26 9.53 -12.08
CA VAL A 262 -0.83 10.94 -12.22
C VAL A 262 -0.68 11.33 -13.69
N HIS A 263 -0.05 10.49 -14.52
CA HIS A 263 0.05 10.74 -15.96
C HIS A 263 -1.32 10.79 -16.64
N THR A 264 -2.24 9.91 -16.26
CA THR A 264 -3.60 9.90 -16.80
C THR A 264 -4.33 11.20 -16.45
N LEU A 265 -4.17 11.70 -15.21
CA LEU A 265 -4.74 12.97 -14.79
C LEU A 265 -4.13 14.16 -15.54
N LEU A 266 -2.80 14.22 -15.68
CA LEU A 266 -2.11 15.27 -16.45
C LEU A 266 -2.58 15.31 -17.91
N ALA A 267 -2.75 14.15 -18.54
CA ALA A 267 -3.29 14.07 -19.91
C ALA A 267 -4.72 14.61 -20.03
N ARG A 268 -5.54 14.45 -18.98
CA ARG A 268 -6.90 15.02 -18.94
C ARG A 268 -6.87 16.53 -18.73
N ILE A 269 -6.06 17.03 -17.80
CA ILE A 269 -5.92 18.47 -17.54
C ILE A 269 -5.47 19.21 -18.80
N THR A 270 -4.44 18.69 -19.47
CA THR A 270 -3.90 19.29 -20.71
C THR A 270 -4.86 19.22 -21.90
N ALA A 271 -5.76 18.23 -21.95
CA ALA A 271 -6.80 18.16 -22.97
C ALA A 271 -7.94 19.17 -22.72
N ASP A 272 -8.18 19.53 -21.46
CA ASP A 272 -9.21 20.50 -21.06
C ASP A 272 -8.69 21.95 -21.07
N GLU A 273 -7.38 22.15 -21.18
CA GLU A 273 -6.78 23.47 -21.37
C GLU A 273 -7.18 24.04 -22.75
N PRO A 274 -7.66 25.29 -22.81
CA PRO A 274 -7.92 25.94 -24.09
C PRO A 274 -6.60 26.03 -24.87
N PRO A 275 -6.62 25.84 -26.21
CA PRO A 275 -5.42 25.97 -27.02
C PRO A 275 -4.79 27.34 -26.75
N THR A 276 -3.51 27.34 -26.38
CA THR A 276 -2.75 28.57 -26.22
C THR A 276 -2.85 29.33 -27.54
N PRO A 277 -3.36 30.58 -27.56
CA PRO A 277 -3.47 31.33 -28.79
C PRO A 277 -2.06 31.43 -29.38
N THR A 278 -1.87 30.81 -30.54
CA THR A 278 -0.61 30.94 -31.27
C THR A 278 -0.41 32.43 -31.52
N ALA A 279 0.82 32.92 -31.28
CA ALA A 279 1.17 34.34 -31.35
C ALA A 279 0.98 35.02 -32.73
N GLY A 280 0.27 34.38 -33.67
CA GLY A 280 -0.08 34.90 -34.99
C GLY A 280 -1.52 35.42 -35.14
N GLU A 281 -2.43 35.23 -34.18
CA GLU A 281 -3.85 35.65 -34.33
C GLU A 281 -4.21 36.95 -33.60
N ALA A 282 -3.29 37.58 -32.88
CA ALA A 282 -3.52 38.87 -32.20
C ALA A 282 -3.21 40.10 -33.09
N ALA A 283 -3.08 39.92 -34.40
CA ALA A 283 -2.79 41.00 -35.34
C ALA A 283 -3.74 40.98 -36.54
N HIS A 284 -5.02 41.30 -36.29
CA HIS A 284 -5.90 41.88 -37.31
C HIS A 284 -6.96 42.77 -36.66
#